data_AF-A0A1D6MFX7-F1
#
_entry.id   AF-A0A1D6MFX7-F1
#
_cell.length_a   1.000
_cell.length_b   1.000
_cell.length_c   1.000
_cell.angle_alpha   90.00
_cell.angle_beta   90.00
_cell.angle_gamma   90.00
#
_symmetry.space_group_name_H-M   'P 1'
#
loop_
_entity.id
_entity.type
_entity.pdbx_description
1 polymer ?
#
loop_
_entity_poly.entity_id
_entity_poly.type
_entity_poly.pdbx_seq_one_letter_code
_entity_poly.pdbx_strand_id
1 'polypeptide(L)'
;MLPLRRLPPLPLPRGPAPRRLLSAAASAAAVSPLPWPGLSAWRRAPPSDLRTWGPNGPCASGDVDEPAADAGAASSLAEMGALVLSTADPLAKARRTHAAFSRWAAGLPIGQATAPDHPARPDKPLVVTQKEITTHKEMGVPLNAYMLHNLAHVELNAIDLAWDTVVRFAPLRDTLGDGFFADFARVADDESRHFRWYSQRLGELGFSYGDMPVHNLLWRECAKSSSDVSARLAVIPLVQNLDRKPEVSMLDQG
;
A
#
# COMPACT_ATOMS: atom_id res chain seq x y z
N MET A 1 40.46 56.69 -43.10
CA MET A 1 41.58 56.60 -42.13
C MET A 1 41.36 57.61 -41.03
N LEU A 2 40.90 57.15 -39.86
CA LEU A 2 41.03 57.74 -38.51
C LEU A 2 40.18 56.86 -37.56
N PRO A 3 40.76 56.14 -36.59
CA PRO A 3 40.02 55.19 -35.76
C PRO A 3 39.25 55.90 -34.65
N LEU A 4 37.97 55.54 -34.46
CA LEU A 4 37.16 55.94 -33.31
C LEU A 4 37.73 55.29 -32.04
N ARG A 5 38.43 56.08 -31.22
CA ARG A 5 38.88 55.70 -29.88
C ARG A 5 37.67 55.54 -28.95
N ARG A 6 37.54 54.36 -28.34
CA ARG A 6 36.58 54.07 -27.28
C ARG A 6 36.86 54.94 -26.05
N LEU A 7 35.83 55.60 -25.53
CA LEU A 7 35.84 56.26 -24.22
C LEU A 7 35.93 55.21 -23.10
N PRO A 8 36.63 55.49 -21.99
CA PRO A 8 36.73 54.58 -20.85
C PRO A 8 35.41 54.55 -20.06
N PRO A 9 35.00 53.39 -19.49
CA PRO A 9 33.84 53.31 -18.62
C PRO A 9 34.10 53.96 -17.25
N LEU A 10 33.11 54.70 -16.75
CA LEU A 10 33.07 55.28 -15.41
C LEU A 10 32.97 54.19 -14.32
N PRO A 11 33.58 54.37 -13.13
CA PRO A 11 33.54 53.38 -12.06
C PRO A 11 32.17 53.37 -11.36
N LEU A 12 31.56 52.19 -11.23
CA LEU A 12 30.35 51.97 -10.43
C LEU A 12 30.72 51.83 -8.93
N PRO A 13 29.90 52.37 -8.01
CA PRO A 13 30.14 52.27 -6.57
C PRO A 13 29.92 50.84 -6.06
N ARG A 14 30.85 50.35 -5.23
CA ARG A 14 30.79 49.04 -4.57
C ARG A 14 29.73 49.06 -3.46
N GLY A 15 28.66 48.28 -3.64
CA GLY A 15 27.71 47.98 -2.56
C GLY A 15 28.34 47.10 -1.46
N PRO A 16 27.83 47.14 -0.22
CA PRO A 16 28.38 46.35 0.87
C PRO A 16 28.18 44.84 0.67
N ALA A 17 29.22 44.06 0.99
CA ALA A 17 29.23 42.61 0.87
C ALA A 17 28.18 41.94 1.80
N PRO A 18 27.57 40.81 1.39
CA PRO A 18 26.59 40.12 2.22
C PRO A 18 27.26 39.52 3.46
N ARG A 19 26.75 39.88 4.64
CA ARG A 19 27.14 39.29 5.92
C ARG A 19 26.84 37.78 5.89
N ARG A 20 27.86 36.94 6.05
CA ARG A 20 27.71 35.52 6.34
C ARG A 20 26.98 35.38 7.68
N LEU A 21 25.75 34.89 7.65
CA LEU A 21 25.06 34.41 8.85
C LEU A 21 25.74 33.08 9.24
N LEU A 22 26.47 33.10 10.34
CA LEU A 22 27.00 31.90 10.98
C LEU A 22 25.82 31.04 11.45
N SER A 23 25.81 29.79 11.00
CA SER A 23 24.88 28.74 11.43
C SER A 23 25.02 28.52 12.94
N ALA A 24 24.00 28.90 13.70
CA ALA A 24 23.77 28.34 15.02
C ALA A 24 23.04 27.00 14.81
N ALA A 25 23.79 25.90 14.86
CA ALA A 25 23.22 24.58 14.98
C ALA A 25 22.56 24.48 16.36
N ALA A 26 21.26 24.77 16.43
CA ALA A 26 20.46 24.37 17.56
C ALA A 26 20.44 22.84 17.56
N SER A 27 21.06 22.22 18.57
CA SER A 27 20.92 20.80 18.86
C SER A 27 19.46 20.56 19.24
N ALA A 28 18.63 20.26 18.24
CA ALA A 28 17.32 19.69 18.48
C ALA A 28 17.57 18.30 19.06
N ALA A 29 17.43 18.16 20.39
CA ALA A 29 17.33 16.85 21.00
C ALA A 29 16.31 16.05 20.20
N ALA A 30 16.71 14.91 19.67
CA ALA A 30 15.83 14.04 18.89
C ALA A 30 14.67 13.61 19.80
N VAL A 31 13.53 14.29 19.67
CA VAL A 31 12.28 13.88 20.29
C VAL A 31 11.96 12.53 19.66
N SER A 32 12.22 11.45 20.39
CA SER A 32 11.78 10.14 19.98
C SER A 32 10.26 10.21 19.86
N PRO A 33 9.67 9.90 18.69
CA PRO A 33 8.22 9.90 18.54
C PRO A 33 7.64 8.99 19.61
N LEU A 34 6.66 9.48 20.38
CA LEU A 34 5.99 8.64 21.36
C LEU A 34 5.32 7.48 20.59
N PRO A 35 5.65 6.22 20.91
CA PRO A 35 5.05 5.09 20.24
C PRO A 35 3.54 5.10 20.50
N TRP A 36 2.75 4.80 19.46
CA TRP A 36 1.30 4.65 19.60
C TRP A 36 1.00 3.69 20.77
N PRO A 37 0.21 4.08 21.79
CA PRO A 37 0.00 3.25 22.98
C PRO A 37 -0.55 1.85 22.67
N GLY A 38 -1.30 1.72 21.58
CA GLY A 38 -1.86 0.45 21.13
C GLY A 38 -0.91 -0.45 20.34
N LEU A 39 0.29 0.02 19.96
CA LEU A 39 1.20 -0.71 19.05
C LEU A 39 1.57 -2.08 19.60
N SER A 40 1.93 -2.13 20.87
CA SER A 40 2.30 -3.37 21.56
C SER A 40 1.12 -4.34 21.67
N ALA A 41 -0.09 -3.83 21.87
CA ALA A 41 -1.30 -4.64 21.94
C ALA A 41 -1.66 -5.20 20.55
N TRP A 42 -1.64 -4.35 19.53
CA TRP A 42 -1.84 -4.75 18.13
C TRP A 42 -0.82 -5.79 17.68
N ARG A 43 0.48 -5.60 18.00
CA ARG A 43 1.53 -6.57 17.66
C ARG A 43 1.38 -7.95 18.31
N ARG A 44 0.73 -8.02 19.48
CA ARG A 44 0.51 -9.28 20.22
C ARG A 44 -0.87 -9.90 19.98
N ALA A 45 -1.78 -9.19 19.33
CA ALA A 45 -3.11 -9.72 19.05
C ALA A 45 -3.01 -10.96 18.16
N PRO A 46 -3.73 -12.05 18.46
CA PRO A 46 -3.73 -13.23 17.59
C PRO A 46 -4.33 -12.87 16.22
N PRO A 47 -4.07 -13.69 15.18
CA PRO A 47 -4.83 -13.61 13.93
C PRO A 47 -6.34 -13.62 14.23
N SER A 48 -7.08 -12.74 13.56
CA SER A 48 -8.53 -12.63 13.78
C SER A 48 -9.28 -13.55 12.83
N ASP A 49 -10.14 -14.43 13.34
CA ASP A 49 -10.97 -15.29 12.50
C ASP A 49 -12.24 -14.60 12.00
N LEU A 50 -12.47 -13.31 12.35
CA LEU A 50 -13.65 -12.52 11.99
C LEU A 50 -13.65 -12.14 10.49
N ARG A 51 -13.80 -13.13 9.62
CA ARG A 51 -13.54 -13.02 8.18
C ARG A 51 -14.78 -12.75 7.33
N THR A 52 -15.97 -12.84 7.92
CA THR A 52 -17.26 -12.55 7.25
C THR A 52 -18.04 -11.51 8.03
N TRP A 53 -19.02 -10.89 7.38
CA TRP A 53 -19.93 -9.95 8.02
C TRP A 53 -21.31 -10.61 8.19
N GLY A 54 -21.71 -10.86 9.43
CA GLY A 54 -23.01 -11.43 9.76
C GLY A 54 -24.08 -10.36 10.04
N PRO A 55 -25.30 -10.77 10.44
CA PRO A 55 -26.40 -9.86 10.75
C PRO A 55 -26.08 -8.79 11.81
N ASN A 56 -25.20 -9.12 12.76
CA ASN A 56 -24.85 -8.28 13.91
C ASN A 56 -23.41 -7.74 13.85
N GLY A 57 -22.73 -7.83 12.70
CA GLY A 57 -21.34 -7.39 12.53
C GLY A 57 -20.38 -8.52 12.16
N PRO A 58 -19.05 -8.29 12.28
CA PRO A 58 -18.04 -9.29 11.94
C PRO A 58 -18.23 -10.60 12.70
N CYS A 59 -18.16 -11.71 11.97
CA CYS A 59 -18.26 -13.06 12.52
C CYS A 59 -17.19 -13.97 11.91
N ALA A 60 -16.94 -15.10 12.58
CA ALA A 60 -16.06 -16.12 12.05
C ALA A 60 -16.63 -16.71 10.76
N SER A 61 -15.77 -16.99 9.77
CA SER A 61 -16.23 -17.70 8.58
C SER A 61 -16.60 -19.13 8.93
N GLY A 62 -17.78 -19.58 8.49
CA GLY A 62 -18.16 -21.00 8.56
C GLY A 62 -17.37 -21.88 7.58
N ASP A 63 -16.81 -21.25 6.54
CA ASP A 63 -15.80 -21.87 5.70
C ASP A 63 -14.52 -22.02 6.51
N VAL A 64 -14.12 -23.27 6.74
CA VAL A 64 -12.73 -23.57 7.07
C VAL A 64 -11.95 -23.07 5.85
N ASP A 65 -11.13 -22.03 6.03
CA ASP A 65 -10.17 -21.63 4.99
C ASP A 65 -9.23 -22.82 4.82
N GLU A 66 -9.60 -23.78 3.97
CA GLU A 66 -8.75 -24.93 3.70
C GLU A 66 -7.43 -24.39 3.19
N PRO A 67 -6.31 -24.73 3.85
CA PRO A 67 -5.02 -24.28 3.39
C PRO A 67 -4.87 -24.78 1.96
N ALA A 68 -4.67 -23.85 1.02
CA ALA A 68 -4.38 -24.19 -0.36
C ALA A 68 -3.26 -25.25 -0.36
N ALA A 69 -3.37 -26.28 -1.21
CA ALA A 69 -2.51 -27.46 -1.16
C ALA A 69 -0.99 -27.14 -1.19
N ASP A 70 -0.60 -25.98 -1.70
CA ASP A 70 0.77 -25.47 -1.75
C ASP A 70 1.22 -24.71 -0.48
N ALA A 71 0.29 -24.25 0.35
CA ALA A 71 0.58 -23.54 1.60
C ALA A 71 1.27 -24.44 2.63
N GLY A 72 1.17 -25.78 2.50
CA GLY A 72 1.91 -26.72 3.32
C GLY A 72 3.40 -26.85 2.96
N ALA A 73 3.78 -26.46 1.74
CA ALA A 73 5.14 -26.63 1.21
C ALA A 73 6.09 -25.46 1.54
N ALA A 74 5.57 -24.25 1.70
CA ALA A 74 6.39 -23.10 2.06
C ALA A 74 6.92 -23.24 3.50
N SER A 75 8.22 -23.00 3.66
CA SER A 75 8.96 -23.14 4.91
C SER A 75 9.21 -21.81 5.63
N SER A 76 8.86 -20.69 4.99
CA SER A 76 9.07 -19.34 5.53
C SER A 76 7.98 -18.33 5.16
N LEU A 77 7.93 -17.21 5.89
CA LEU A 77 7.02 -16.10 5.63
C LEU A 77 7.26 -15.48 4.24
N ALA A 78 8.52 -15.33 3.84
CA ALA A 78 8.87 -14.79 2.52
C ALA A 78 8.39 -15.71 1.38
N GLU A 79 8.53 -17.03 1.52
CA GLU A 79 8.00 -17.99 0.53
C GLU A 79 6.47 -17.94 0.46
N MET A 80 5.78 -17.87 1.60
CA MET A 80 4.33 -17.67 1.64
C MET A 80 3.93 -16.35 0.96
N GLY A 81 4.66 -15.27 1.23
CA GLY A 81 4.43 -13.97 0.58
C GLY A 81 4.59 -14.04 -0.94
N ALA A 82 5.59 -14.77 -1.45
CA ALA A 82 5.77 -14.98 -2.88
C ALA A 82 4.60 -15.76 -3.52
N LEU A 83 4.07 -16.77 -2.81
CA LEU A 83 2.86 -17.49 -3.23
C LEU A 83 1.62 -16.59 -3.25
N VAL A 84 1.45 -15.73 -2.23
CA VAL A 84 0.36 -14.74 -2.21
C VAL A 84 0.47 -13.80 -3.40
N LEU A 85 1.65 -13.23 -3.66
CA LEU A 85 1.89 -12.34 -4.79
C LEU A 85 1.66 -13.04 -6.14
N SER A 86 1.89 -14.35 -6.23
CA SER A 86 1.67 -15.14 -7.44
C SER A 86 0.22 -15.60 -7.63
N THR A 87 -0.67 -15.33 -6.67
CA THR A 87 -2.08 -15.71 -6.74
C THR A 87 -2.89 -14.64 -7.47
N ALA A 88 -3.49 -14.97 -8.62
CA ALA A 88 -4.28 -14.00 -9.39
C ALA A 88 -5.67 -13.73 -8.77
N ASP A 89 -6.39 -14.78 -8.35
CA ASP A 89 -7.75 -14.61 -7.82
C ASP A 89 -7.75 -13.79 -6.51
N PRO A 90 -8.49 -12.65 -6.44
CA PRO A 90 -8.44 -11.76 -5.28
C PRO A 90 -8.91 -12.40 -3.97
N LEU A 91 -9.95 -13.24 -4.01
CA LEU A 91 -10.46 -13.91 -2.81
C LEU A 91 -9.48 -14.99 -2.34
N ALA A 92 -8.93 -15.80 -3.26
CA ALA A 92 -7.88 -16.76 -2.94
C ALA A 92 -6.63 -16.07 -2.40
N LYS A 93 -6.24 -14.90 -2.95
CA LYS A 93 -5.14 -14.08 -2.44
C LYS A 93 -5.39 -13.63 -1.00
N ALA A 94 -6.60 -13.16 -0.69
CA ALA A 94 -6.97 -12.78 0.66
C ALA A 94 -6.97 -13.97 1.64
N ARG A 95 -7.48 -15.14 1.24
CA ARG A 95 -7.43 -16.38 2.05
C ARG A 95 -5.99 -16.83 2.31
N ARG A 96 -5.14 -16.85 1.27
CA ARG A 96 -3.72 -17.20 1.38
C ARG A 96 -2.94 -16.23 2.26
N THR A 97 -3.27 -14.93 2.20
CA THR A 97 -2.71 -13.91 3.09
C THR A 97 -2.99 -14.24 4.55
N HIS A 98 -4.25 -14.58 4.87
CA HIS A 98 -4.61 -14.99 6.21
C HIS A 98 -3.87 -16.25 6.66
N ALA A 99 -3.84 -17.29 5.81
CA ALA A 99 -3.12 -18.52 6.10
C ALA A 99 -1.61 -18.27 6.34
N ALA A 100 -0.99 -17.40 5.55
CA ALA A 100 0.41 -17.01 5.70
C ALA A 100 0.67 -16.35 7.07
N PHE A 101 -0.17 -15.38 7.44
CA PHE A 101 -0.03 -14.70 8.73
C PHE A 101 -0.28 -15.63 9.91
N SER A 102 -1.28 -16.52 9.82
CA SER A 102 -1.56 -17.51 10.86
C SER A 102 -0.42 -18.50 11.07
N ARG A 103 0.22 -18.97 9.99
CA ARG A 103 1.42 -19.83 10.10
C ARG A 103 2.60 -19.09 10.72
N TRP A 104 2.80 -17.83 10.37
CA TRP A 104 3.82 -16.99 11.01
C TRP A 104 3.56 -16.78 12.49
N ALA A 105 2.31 -16.48 12.88
CA ALA A 105 1.93 -16.37 14.28
C ALA A 105 2.15 -17.67 15.07
N ALA A 106 2.10 -18.83 14.38
CA ALA A 106 2.42 -20.13 14.94
C ALA A 106 3.94 -20.46 14.97
N GLY A 107 4.81 -19.54 14.56
CA GLY A 107 6.27 -19.67 14.68
C GLY A 107 7.04 -19.89 13.37
N LEU A 108 6.42 -19.66 12.20
CA LEU A 108 7.12 -19.74 10.92
C LEU A 108 8.24 -18.66 10.84
N PRO A 109 9.48 -19.01 10.44
CA PRO A 109 10.56 -18.02 10.31
C PRO A 109 10.32 -17.07 9.13
N ILE A 110 10.98 -15.90 9.14
CA ILE A 110 10.89 -14.93 8.03
C ILE A 110 11.42 -15.53 6.72
N GLY A 111 12.59 -16.17 6.78
CA GLY A 111 13.27 -16.78 5.63
C GLY A 111 13.57 -15.80 4.50
N GLN A 112 13.70 -16.33 3.29
CA GLN A 112 13.98 -15.57 2.07
C GLN A 112 13.25 -16.19 0.89
N ALA A 113 12.86 -15.36 -0.07
CA ALA A 113 12.30 -15.78 -1.35
C ALA A 113 12.54 -14.68 -2.38
N THR A 114 12.36 -15.01 -3.66
CA THR A 114 12.40 -14.02 -4.75
C THR A 114 11.01 -13.43 -4.94
N ALA A 115 10.89 -12.11 -4.80
CA ALA A 115 9.66 -11.40 -5.12
C ALA A 115 9.43 -11.43 -6.64
N PRO A 116 8.21 -11.69 -7.13
CA PRO A 116 7.90 -11.50 -8.53
C PRO A 116 8.06 -10.02 -8.93
N ASP A 117 8.20 -9.75 -10.23
CA ASP A 117 8.31 -8.37 -10.74
C ASP A 117 7.04 -7.56 -10.45
N HIS A 118 5.89 -8.22 -10.51
CA HIS A 118 4.59 -7.67 -10.16
C HIS A 118 3.67 -8.75 -9.60
N PRO A 119 2.73 -8.40 -8.70
CA PRO A 119 1.69 -9.30 -8.23
C PRO A 119 0.84 -9.78 -9.40
N ALA A 120 0.50 -11.06 -9.38
CA ALA A 120 -0.47 -11.63 -10.28
C ALA A 120 -1.82 -10.93 -10.07
N ARG A 121 -2.49 -10.64 -11.19
CA ARG A 121 -3.82 -10.04 -11.26
C ARG A 121 -4.69 -10.86 -12.20
N PRO A 122 -6.00 -10.95 -11.95
CA PRO A 122 -6.94 -11.60 -12.86
C PRO A 122 -7.27 -10.64 -14.03
N ASP A 123 -8.01 -11.14 -15.03
CA ASP A 123 -8.36 -10.35 -16.23
C ASP A 123 -9.26 -9.12 -15.93
N LYS A 124 -9.94 -9.11 -14.77
CA LYS A 124 -10.81 -8.01 -14.31
C LYS A 124 -10.41 -7.54 -12.92
N PRO A 125 -10.47 -6.24 -12.57
CA PRO A 125 -11.05 -5.14 -13.33
C PRO A 125 -10.19 -4.66 -14.49
N LEU A 126 -10.83 -3.97 -15.45
CA LEU A 126 -10.12 -3.21 -16.49
C LEU A 126 -9.28 -2.11 -15.82
N VAL A 127 -7.97 -2.11 -16.08
CA VAL A 127 -7.07 -1.08 -15.57
C VAL A 127 -7.01 0.07 -16.58
N VAL A 128 -7.40 1.26 -16.13
CA VAL A 128 -7.40 2.50 -16.93
C VAL A 128 -6.53 3.57 -16.27
N THR A 129 -6.27 4.67 -16.97
CA THR A 129 -5.60 5.83 -16.37
C THR A 129 -6.56 6.58 -15.45
N GLN A 130 -6.03 7.36 -14.50
CA GLN A 130 -6.84 8.13 -13.55
C GLN A 130 -7.84 9.09 -14.25
N LYS A 131 -7.48 9.60 -15.44
CA LYS A 131 -8.35 10.49 -16.23
C LYS A 131 -9.49 9.76 -16.94
N GLU A 132 -9.36 8.46 -17.11
CA GLU A 132 -10.35 7.59 -17.79
C GLU A 132 -11.32 6.94 -16.79
N ILE A 133 -11.13 7.16 -15.48
CA ILE A 133 -12.08 6.72 -14.47
C ILE A 133 -13.34 7.58 -14.57
N THR A 134 -14.43 6.95 -14.98
CA THR A 134 -15.75 7.56 -15.06
C THR A 134 -16.47 7.53 -13.72
N THR A 135 -17.40 8.45 -13.51
CA THR A 135 -18.21 8.53 -12.30
C THR A 135 -19.22 7.38 -12.20
N HIS A 136 -19.72 7.10 -10.99
CA HIS A 136 -20.76 6.10 -10.78
C HIS A 136 -22.04 6.39 -11.60
N LYS A 137 -22.38 7.67 -11.82
CA LYS A 137 -23.55 8.09 -12.60
C LYS A 137 -23.40 7.73 -14.07
N GLU A 138 -22.23 7.98 -14.65
CA GLU A 138 -21.92 7.67 -16.05
C GLU A 138 -21.92 6.17 -16.31
N MET A 139 -21.49 5.37 -15.33
CA MET A 139 -21.53 3.90 -15.41
C MET A 139 -22.91 3.30 -15.11
N GLY A 140 -23.88 4.10 -14.66
CA GLY A 140 -25.20 3.61 -14.26
C GLY A 140 -25.17 2.70 -13.03
N VAL A 141 -24.15 2.83 -12.17
CA VAL A 141 -24.00 2.01 -10.96
C VAL A 141 -24.37 2.80 -9.70
N PRO A 142 -24.98 2.13 -8.69
CA PRO A 142 -25.23 2.76 -7.40
C PRO A 142 -23.95 3.27 -6.74
N LEU A 143 -24.01 4.45 -6.11
CA LEU A 143 -22.85 5.08 -5.46
C LEU A 143 -22.21 4.16 -4.40
N ASN A 144 -23.01 3.46 -3.61
CA ASN A 144 -22.53 2.54 -2.58
C ASN A 144 -21.76 1.35 -3.19
N ALA A 145 -22.24 0.76 -4.28
CA ALA A 145 -21.51 -0.30 -4.99
C ALA A 145 -20.18 0.20 -5.56
N TYR A 146 -20.19 1.40 -6.17
CA TYR A 146 -18.99 2.04 -6.68
C TYR A 146 -17.94 2.31 -5.59
N MET A 147 -18.36 2.87 -4.46
CA MET A 147 -17.46 3.14 -3.34
C MET A 147 -16.90 1.84 -2.75
N LEU A 148 -17.72 0.80 -2.58
CA LEU A 148 -17.27 -0.49 -2.04
C LEU A 148 -16.30 -1.20 -2.98
N HIS A 149 -16.52 -1.14 -4.30
CA HIS A 149 -15.59 -1.68 -5.28
C HIS A 149 -14.24 -0.96 -5.23
N ASN A 150 -14.24 0.37 -5.19
CA ASN A 150 -13.01 1.15 -5.06
C ASN A 150 -12.26 0.85 -3.75
N LEU A 151 -12.98 0.75 -2.62
CA LEU A 151 -12.37 0.37 -1.34
C LEU A 151 -11.77 -1.04 -1.43
N ALA A 152 -12.48 -2.01 -1.99
CA ALA A 152 -11.94 -3.35 -2.22
C ALA A 152 -10.67 -3.31 -3.10
N HIS A 153 -10.62 -2.45 -4.12
CA HIS A 153 -9.42 -2.28 -4.93
C HIS A 153 -8.23 -1.74 -4.13
N VAL A 154 -8.47 -0.75 -3.27
CA VAL A 154 -7.45 -0.19 -2.37
C VAL A 154 -6.91 -1.26 -1.42
N GLU A 155 -7.78 -2.05 -0.80
CA GLU A 155 -7.33 -3.10 0.12
C GLU A 155 -6.54 -4.20 -0.60
N LEU A 156 -6.96 -4.60 -1.81
CA LEU A 156 -6.20 -5.57 -2.60
C LEU A 156 -4.80 -5.05 -2.95
N ASN A 157 -4.68 -3.76 -3.29
CA ASN A 157 -3.38 -3.13 -3.55
C ASN A 157 -2.53 -3.07 -2.27
N ALA A 158 -3.14 -2.85 -1.11
CA ALA A 158 -2.45 -2.83 0.18
C ALA A 158 -1.90 -4.21 0.57
N ILE A 159 -2.67 -5.29 0.33
CA ILE A 159 -2.20 -6.68 0.48
C ILE A 159 -0.95 -6.92 -0.36
N ASP A 160 -1.02 -6.59 -1.65
CA ASP A 160 0.10 -6.78 -2.59
C ASP A 160 1.34 -5.99 -2.17
N LEU A 161 1.15 -4.74 -1.74
CA LEU A 161 2.24 -3.86 -1.34
C LEU A 161 2.92 -4.31 -0.05
N ALA A 162 2.14 -4.79 0.91
CA ALA A 162 2.66 -5.32 2.16
C ALA A 162 3.47 -6.60 1.92
N TRP A 163 2.94 -7.54 1.14
CA TRP A 163 3.70 -8.75 0.79
C TRP A 163 4.92 -8.48 -0.09
N ASP A 164 4.84 -7.57 -1.06
CA ASP A 164 6.01 -7.16 -1.84
C ASP A 164 7.10 -6.63 -0.93
N THR A 165 6.75 -5.80 0.05
CA THR A 165 7.69 -5.27 1.04
C THR A 165 8.31 -6.37 1.89
N VAL A 166 7.52 -7.34 2.35
CA VAL A 166 8.01 -8.49 3.13
C VAL A 166 9.01 -9.31 2.32
N VAL A 167 8.65 -9.71 1.10
CA VAL A 167 9.47 -10.62 0.29
C VAL A 167 10.70 -9.91 -0.25
N ARG A 168 10.54 -8.72 -0.82
CA ARG A 168 11.60 -7.99 -1.51
C ARG A 168 12.71 -7.53 -0.57
N PHE A 169 12.37 -7.19 0.67
CA PHE A 169 13.35 -6.74 1.66
C PHE A 169 13.77 -7.81 2.66
N ALA A 170 13.30 -9.06 2.53
CA ALA A 170 13.74 -10.17 3.36
C ALA A 170 15.27 -10.33 3.44
N PRO A 171 16.06 -10.08 2.37
CA PRO A 171 17.53 -10.09 2.46
C PRO A 171 18.13 -9.05 3.42
N LEU A 172 17.39 -7.98 3.76
CA LEU A 172 17.80 -6.93 4.69
C LEU A 172 17.35 -7.19 6.14
N ARG A 173 16.91 -8.43 6.44
CA ARG A 173 16.40 -8.83 7.75
C ARG A 173 17.31 -8.45 8.91
N ASP A 174 18.62 -8.68 8.78
CA ASP A 174 19.57 -8.42 9.86
C ASP A 174 19.69 -6.93 10.20
N THR A 175 19.37 -6.06 9.25
CA THR A 175 19.36 -4.59 9.43
C THR A 175 18.01 -4.07 9.92
N LEU A 176 16.90 -4.61 9.38
CA LEU A 176 15.55 -4.10 9.65
C LEU A 176 14.89 -4.75 10.89
N GLY A 177 15.33 -5.96 11.25
CA GLY A 177 14.79 -6.76 12.34
C GLY A 177 13.46 -7.44 12.01
N ASP A 178 13.13 -8.50 12.76
CA ASP A 178 11.93 -9.32 12.52
C ASP A 178 10.61 -8.53 12.67
N GLY A 179 10.61 -7.53 13.55
CA GLY A 179 9.44 -6.67 13.80
C GLY A 179 8.97 -5.91 12.57
N PHE A 180 9.90 -5.50 11.69
CA PHE A 180 9.56 -4.84 10.43
C PHE A 180 8.68 -5.73 9.54
N PHE A 181 9.09 -6.97 9.33
CA PHE A 181 8.37 -7.93 8.49
C PHE A 181 7.06 -8.37 9.13
N ALA A 182 7.07 -8.57 10.46
CA ALA A 182 5.90 -8.91 11.24
C ALA A 182 4.79 -7.85 11.12
N ASP A 183 5.17 -6.57 11.18
CA ASP A 183 4.22 -5.46 11.06
C ASP A 183 3.58 -5.43 9.67
N PHE A 184 4.36 -5.58 8.60
CA PHE A 184 3.80 -5.63 7.23
C PHE A 184 2.95 -6.88 6.98
N ALA A 185 3.34 -8.05 7.48
CA ALA A 185 2.53 -9.26 7.37
C ALA A 185 1.18 -9.11 8.11
N ARG A 186 1.17 -8.44 9.27
CA ARG A 186 -0.08 -8.12 9.98
C ARG A 186 -0.94 -7.12 9.21
N VAL A 187 -0.35 -6.06 8.65
CA VAL A 187 -1.07 -5.13 7.78
C VAL A 187 -1.72 -5.90 6.63
N ALA A 188 -1.00 -6.80 5.96
CA ALA A 188 -1.56 -7.62 4.90
C ALA A 188 -2.77 -8.45 5.39
N ASP A 189 -2.68 -9.06 6.58
CA ASP A 189 -3.80 -9.81 7.17
C ASP A 189 -5.02 -8.94 7.46
N ASP A 190 -4.82 -7.73 7.99
CA ASP A 190 -5.88 -6.76 8.25
C ASP A 190 -6.58 -6.33 6.95
N GLU A 191 -5.82 -5.98 5.92
CA GLU A 191 -6.41 -5.57 4.63
C GLU A 191 -7.06 -6.74 3.88
N SER A 192 -6.57 -7.97 4.05
CA SER A 192 -7.23 -9.17 3.52
C SER A 192 -8.63 -9.38 4.10
N ARG A 193 -8.82 -9.04 5.38
CA ARG A 193 -10.12 -9.11 6.05
C ARG A 193 -11.05 -8.00 5.56
N HIS A 194 -10.55 -6.77 5.45
CA HIS A 194 -11.32 -5.65 4.89
C HIS A 194 -11.76 -5.94 3.44
N PHE A 195 -10.85 -6.45 2.60
CA PHE A 195 -11.18 -6.87 1.23
C PHE A 195 -12.32 -7.88 1.18
N ARG A 196 -12.30 -8.90 2.06
CA ARG A 196 -13.37 -9.91 2.13
C ARG A 196 -14.70 -9.29 2.54
N TRP A 197 -14.72 -8.39 3.52
CA TRP A 197 -15.95 -7.69 3.95
C TRP A 197 -16.53 -6.84 2.82
N TYR A 198 -15.71 -6.06 2.12
CA TYR A 198 -16.18 -5.27 0.98
C TYR A 198 -16.67 -6.16 -0.17
N SER A 199 -15.95 -7.24 -0.48
CA SER A 199 -16.34 -8.18 -1.53
C SER A 199 -17.67 -8.87 -1.22
N GLN A 200 -17.87 -9.29 0.03
CA GLN A 200 -19.14 -9.86 0.47
C GLN A 200 -20.27 -8.84 0.30
N ARG A 201 -20.09 -7.61 0.80
CA ARG A 201 -21.12 -6.59 0.72
C ARG A 201 -21.44 -6.17 -0.72
N LEU A 202 -20.43 -6.17 -1.59
CA LEU A 202 -20.61 -5.89 -3.01
C LEU A 202 -21.47 -6.99 -3.67
N GLY A 203 -21.21 -8.26 -3.33
CA GLY A 203 -22.03 -9.41 -3.75
C GLY A 203 -23.49 -9.31 -3.31
N GLU A 204 -23.74 -8.89 -2.07
CA GLU A 204 -25.10 -8.63 -1.55
C GLU A 204 -25.84 -7.52 -2.31
N LEU A 205 -25.12 -6.59 -2.94
CA LEU A 205 -25.68 -5.54 -3.79
C LEU A 205 -25.85 -5.99 -5.26
N GLY A 206 -25.48 -7.23 -5.60
CA GLY A 206 -25.56 -7.78 -6.95
C GLY A 206 -24.37 -7.44 -7.86
N PHE A 207 -23.24 -7.02 -7.28
CA PHE A 207 -22.01 -6.67 -8.00
C PHE A 207 -20.84 -7.55 -7.55
N SER A 208 -19.79 -7.61 -8.37
CA SER A 208 -18.55 -8.33 -8.08
C SER A 208 -17.34 -7.41 -8.19
N TYR A 209 -16.30 -7.72 -7.41
CA TYR A 209 -15.00 -7.09 -7.63
C TYR A 209 -14.52 -7.42 -9.05
N GLY A 210 -14.20 -6.38 -9.81
CA GLY A 210 -13.87 -6.50 -11.24
C GLY A 210 -14.91 -5.93 -12.21
N ASP A 211 -16.13 -5.62 -11.75
CA ASP A 211 -17.21 -5.12 -12.62
C ASP A 211 -17.02 -3.65 -13.05
N MET A 212 -16.21 -2.89 -12.32
CA MET A 212 -15.93 -1.47 -12.57
C MET A 212 -14.43 -1.29 -12.90
N PRO A 213 -14.07 -0.34 -13.78
CA PRO A 213 -12.68 -0.04 -14.09
C PRO A 213 -11.96 0.56 -12.89
N VAL A 214 -10.65 0.34 -12.81
CA VAL A 214 -9.79 0.84 -11.72
C VAL A 214 -8.55 1.51 -12.27
N HIS A 215 -7.93 2.38 -11.46
CA HIS A 215 -6.59 2.90 -11.74
C HIS A 215 -5.58 2.21 -10.83
N ASN A 216 -4.36 1.96 -11.32
CA ASN A 216 -3.32 1.28 -10.56
C ASN A 216 -2.20 2.24 -10.10
N LEU A 217 -2.59 3.41 -9.59
CA LEU A 217 -1.65 4.49 -9.24
C LEU A 217 -0.73 4.07 -8.10
N LEU A 218 -1.27 3.58 -6.99
CA LEU A 218 -0.49 3.13 -5.83
C LEU A 218 0.59 2.12 -6.17
N TRP A 219 0.24 1.05 -6.89
CA TRP A 219 1.23 0.05 -7.28
C TRP A 219 2.30 0.65 -8.18
N ARG A 220 1.91 1.45 -9.19
CA ARG A 220 2.85 2.07 -10.13
C ARG A 220 3.87 2.96 -9.43
N GLU A 221 3.45 3.76 -8.46
CA GLU A 221 4.36 4.64 -7.72
C GLU A 221 5.24 3.85 -6.74
N CYS A 222 4.70 2.80 -6.09
CA CYS A 222 5.49 1.94 -5.20
C CYS A 222 6.48 1.04 -5.95
N ALA A 223 6.18 0.67 -7.19
CA ALA A 223 7.10 -0.10 -8.04
C ALA A 223 8.40 0.71 -8.31
N LYS A 224 8.31 2.05 -8.38
CA LYS A 224 9.48 2.94 -8.57
C LYS A 224 10.39 3.00 -7.35
N SER A 225 9.88 2.67 -6.16
CA SER A 225 10.65 2.63 -4.92
C SER A 225 11.05 1.21 -4.50
N SER A 226 10.91 0.22 -5.39
CA SER A 226 11.18 -1.19 -5.09
C SER A 226 12.64 -1.48 -4.70
N SER A 227 13.58 -0.62 -5.09
CA SER A 227 15.02 -0.77 -4.79
C SER A 227 15.47 -0.09 -3.49
N ASP A 228 14.61 0.67 -2.81
CA ASP A 228 15.00 1.45 -1.62
C ASP A 228 13.89 1.41 -0.56
N VAL A 229 14.21 0.82 0.59
CA VAL A 229 13.30 0.69 1.75
C VAL A 229 12.82 2.06 2.24
N SER A 230 13.71 3.06 2.31
CA SER A 230 13.36 4.40 2.81
C SER A 230 12.39 5.09 1.84
N ALA A 231 12.66 4.97 0.54
CA ALA A 231 11.75 5.46 -0.48
C ALA A 231 10.41 4.72 -0.44
N ARG A 232 10.41 3.40 -0.22
CA ARG A 232 9.18 2.62 -0.10
C ARG A 232 8.34 3.08 1.09
N LEU A 233 8.95 3.24 2.27
CA LEU A 233 8.26 3.69 3.47
C LEU A 233 7.73 5.12 3.36
N ALA A 234 8.37 5.99 2.57
CA ALA A 234 7.85 7.33 2.30
C ALA A 234 6.67 7.31 1.32
N VAL A 235 6.71 6.48 0.28
CA VAL A 235 5.70 6.45 -0.78
C VAL A 235 4.39 5.79 -0.32
N ILE A 236 4.46 4.71 0.47
CA ILE A 236 3.26 3.95 0.90
C ILE A 236 2.20 4.88 1.52
N PRO A 237 2.48 5.68 2.58
CA PRO A 237 1.47 6.52 3.21
C PRO A 237 1.02 7.69 2.31
N LEU A 238 1.91 8.20 1.46
CA LEU A 238 1.59 9.33 0.58
C LEU A 238 0.59 8.94 -0.50
N VAL A 239 0.80 7.79 -1.14
CA VAL A 239 -0.03 7.38 -2.28
C VAL A 239 -1.32 6.69 -1.83
N GLN A 240 -1.31 5.96 -0.71
CA GLN A 240 -2.56 5.41 -0.12
C GLN A 240 -3.58 6.51 0.20
N ASN A 241 -3.13 7.67 0.67
CA ASN A 241 -4.02 8.81 0.94
C ASN A 241 -4.59 9.46 -0.33
N LEU A 242 -3.94 9.29 -1.48
CA LEU A 242 -4.43 9.78 -2.78
C LEU A 242 -5.48 8.82 -3.35
N ASP A 243 -5.23 7.52 -3.28
CA ASP A 243 -6.18 6.49 -3.76
C ASP A 243 -7.49 6.46 -2.96
N ARG A 244 -7.47 6.90 -1.69
CA ARG A 244 -8.68 6.97 -0.83
C ARG A 244 -9.58 8.17 -1.11
N LYS A 245 -9.14 9.17 -1.88
CA LYS A 245 -9.96 10.34 -2.19
C LYS A 245 -10.64 10.13 -3.54
N PRO A 246 -11.92 9.73 -3.60
CA PRO A 246 -12.66 9.94 -4.83
C PRO A 246 -12.65 11.44 -5.09
N GLU A 247 -12.22 11.83 -6.29
CA GLU A 247 -12.26 13.22 -6.75
C GLU A 247 -13.74 13.60 -6.88
N VAL A 248 -14.36 14.03 -5.78
CA VAL A 248 -15.69 14.64 -5.81
C VAL A 248 -15.47 16.01 -6.45
N SER A 249 -15.75 16.13 -7.74
CA SER A 249 -15.80 17.42 -8.41
C SER A 249 -16.93 18.23 -7.76
N MET A 250 -16.57 19.06 -6.77
CA MET A 250 -17.41 20.16 -6.30
C MET A 250 -17.37 21.29 -7.33
N LEU A 251 -17.92 21.04 -8.52
CA LEU A 251 -18.21 22.04 -9.54
C LEU A 251 -19.49 21.65 -10.27
N ASP A 252 -20.60 21.60 -9.55
CA ASP A 252 -21.91 22.02 -10.09
C ASP A 252 -22.90 22.25 -8.94
N GLN A 253 -22.94 23.50 -8.45
CA GLN A 253 -24.16 24.08 -7.87
C GLN A 253 -24.46 25.32 -8.68
N GLY A 254 -25.18 25.11 -9.78
CA GLY A 254 -26.01 26.11 -10.43
C GLY A 254 -27.43 26.05 -9.87
#